data_AF-A0ABD7GNJ4-F1
#
_entry.id   AF-A0ABD7GNJ4-F1
#
_cell.length_a   1.000
_cell.length_b   1.000
_cell.length_c   1.000
_cell.angle_alpha   90.00
_cell.angle_beta   90.00
_cell.angle_gamma   90.00
#
_symmetry.space_group_name_H-M   'P 1'
#
loop_
_entity.id
_entity.type
_entity.pdbx_description
1 polymer ?
#
loop_
_entity_poly.entity_id
_entity_poly.type
_entity_poly.pdbx_seq_one_letter_code
_entity_poly.pdbx_strand_id
1 'polypeptide(L)'
;LFKSIIRGGKNIALDPNGGFLKNFYRPGDVILNAYDKRTEGWVFFNEIRRSYDYERLVNSIVQESPDMATEEWFGYGRLIFS
;
A
#
# COMPACT_ATOMS: atom_id res chain seq x y z
N LEU A 1 4.41 -17.48 -4.04
CA LEU A 1 5.43 -16.45 -4.31
C LEU A 1 6.65 -17.00 -5.07
N PHE A 2 7.50 -17.84 -4.46
CA PHE A 2 8.75 -18.33 -5.06
C PHE A 2 8.60 -18.94 -6.47
N LYS A 3 7.63 -19.84 -6.68
CA LYS A 3 7.33 -20.43 -8.01
C LYS A 3 6.93 -19.38 -9.06
N SER A 4 6.25 -18.30 -8.64
CA SER A 4 5.86 -17.19 -9.53
C SER A 4 7.10 -16.39 -9.97
N ILE A 5 7.99 -16.08 -9.02
CA ILE A 5 9.25 -15.35 -9.29
C ILE A 5 10.16 -16.10 -10.26
N ILE A 6 10.30 -17.42 -10.08
CA ILE A 6 11.11 -18.25 -10.98
C ILE A 6 10.54 -18.24 -12.40
N ARG A 7 9.21 -18.15 -12.54
CA ARG A 7 8.51 -18.05 -13.83
C ARG A 7 8.47 -16.61 -14.38
N GLY A 8 9.13 -15.65 -13.73
CA GLY A 8 9.15 -14.25 -14.16
C GLY A 8 7.85 -13.48 -13.86
N GLY A 9 6.99 -13.98 -12.97
CA GLY A 9 5.76 -13.29 -12.59
C GLY A 9 6.03 -12.02 -11.78
N LYS A 10 5.13 -11.03 -11.92
CA LYS A 10 5.08 -9.83 -11.07
C LYS A 10 4.38 -10.16 -9.76
N ASN A 11 4.95 -9.73 -8.63
CA ASN A 11 4.43 -10.04 -7.31
C ASN A 11 4.56 -8.82 -6.38
N ILE A 12 3.68 -8.72 -5.39
CA ILE A 12 3.82 -7.81 -4.25
C ILE A 12 4.23 -8.66 -3.04
N ALA A 13 5.31 -8.27 -2.36
CA ALA A 13 5.80 -8.97 -1.18
C ALA A 13 5.71 -8.06 0.05
N LEU A 14 4.95 -8.48 1.05
CA LEU A 14 5.03 -7.92 2.39
C LEU A 14 6.24 -8.57 3.07
N ASP A 15 7.32 -7.81 3.21
CA ASP A 15 8.63 -8.33 3.58
C ASP A 15 9.14 -7.73 4.90
N PRO A 16 8.76 -8.30 6.05
CA PRO A 16 9.31 -7.91 7.33
C PRO A 16 10.85 -8.03 7.31
N ASN A 17 11.55 -6.97 7.70
CA ASN A 17 13.02 -6.90 7.77
C ASN A 17 13.78 -7.01 6.43
N GLY A 18 13.11 -7.03 5.28
CA GLY A 18 13.81 -7.03 3.98
C GLY A 18 14.46 -8.36 3.60
N GLY A 19 14.06 -9.47 4.23
CA GLY A 19 14.67 -10.79 3.97
C GLY A 19 14.37 -11.30 2.56
N PHE A 20 13.17 -11.08 2.06
CA PHE A 20 12.80 -11.43 0.70
C PHE A 20 13.50 -10.52 -0.32
N LEU A 21 13.53 -9.21 -0.06
CA LEU A 21 14.25 -8.22 -0.86
C LEU A 21 15.72 -8.61 -1.01
N LYS A 22 16.39 -8.98 0.09
CA LYS A 22 17.81 -9.39 0.08
C LYS A 22 18.09 -10.55 -0.87
N ASN A 23 17.17 -11.50 -1.00
CA ASN A 23 17.39 -12.74 -1.74
C ASN A 23 16.86 -12.72 -3.19
N PHE A 24 15.85 -11.89 -3.47
CA PHE A 24 15.10 -11.97 -4.73
C PHE A 24 15.02 -10.66 -5.52
N TYR A 25 15.55 -9.56 -4.99
CA TYR A 25 15.55 -8.27 -5.68
C TYR A 25 16.28 -8.33 -7.02
N ARG A 26 15.71 -7.69 -8.04
CA ARG A 26 16.27 -7.53 -9.37
C ARG A 26 16.22 -6.06 -9.79
N PRO A 27 17.12 -5.60 -10.69
CA PRO A 27 17.01 -4.28 -11.29
C PRO A 27 15.61 -4.07 -11.90
N GLY A 28 14.93 -3.00 -11.51
CA GLY A 28 13.56 -2.66 -11.94
C GLY A 28 12.47 -3.03 -10.93
N ASP A 29 12.79 -3.78 -9.86
CA ASP A 29 11.86 -3.96 -8.75
C ASP A 29 11.72 -2.68 -7.93
N VAL A 30 10.51 -2.43 -7.42
CA VAL A 30 10.14 -1.24 -6.65
C VAL A 30 10.16 -1.54 -5.15
N ILE A 31 10.70 -0.62 -4.37
CA ILE A 31 10.70 -0.67 -2.90
C ILE A 31 9.78 0.45 -2.39
N LEU A 32 8.89 0.11 -1.45
CA LEU A 32 8.08 1.06 -0.69
C LEU A 32 8.40 0.90 0.79
N ASN A 33 9.26 1.79 1.31
CA ASN A 33 9.65 1.84 2.72
C ASN A 33 10.09 3.27 3.08
N ALA A 34 9.36 3.91 3.99
CA ALA A 34 9.58 5.32 4.37
C ALA A 34 11.00 5.64 4.87
N TYR A 35 11.78 4.64 5.29
CA TYR A 35 13.12 4.81 5.86
C TYR A 35 14.25 4.28 4.96
N ASP A 36 13.93 3.68 3.82
CA ASP A 36 14.94 3.20 2.86
C ASP A 36 15.20 4.27 1.80
N LYS A 37 16.48 4.62 1.59
CA LYS A 37 16.88 5.62 0.59
C LYS A 37 16.53 5.23 -0.85
N ARG A 38 16.26 3.95 -1.10
CA ARG A 38 15.88 3.40 -2.41
C ARG A 38 14.36 3.38 -2.62
N THR A 39 13.57 3.84 -1.65
CA THR A 39 12.12 3.87 -1.76
C THR A 39 11.70 4.79 -2.90
N GLU A 40 10.62 4.42 -3.57
CA GLU A 40 9.97 5.32 -4.51
C GLU A 40 9.23 6.44 -3.76
N GLY A 41 9.16 7.61 -4.40
CA GLY A 41 8.39 8.75 -3.92
C GLY A 41 6.90 8.48 -4.09
N TRP A 42 6.26 7.94 -3.06
CA TRP A 42 4.84 7.62 -3.09
C TRP A 42 4.07 8.47 -2.08
N VAL A 43 3.00 9.10 -2.56
CA VAL A 43 1.94 9.67 -1.74
C VAL A 43 0.61 9.18 -2.28
N PHE A 44 -0.38 9.06 -1.39
CA PHE A 44 -1.71 8.60 -1.73
C PHE A 44 -2.34 9.28 -2.96
N PHE A 45 -2.13 10.60 -3.08
CA PHE A 45 -2.66 11.40 -4.19
C PHE A 45 -2.17 10.93 -5.57
N ASN A 46 -1.04 10.22 -5.65
CA ASN A 46 -0.52 9.69 -6.92
C ASN A 46 -1.44 8.64 -7.55
N GLU A 47 -2.33 8.02 -6.77
CA GLU A 47 -3.22 6.94 -7.21
C GLU A 47 -4.59 7.45 -7.72
N ILE A 48 -4.93 8.71 -7.46
CA ILE A 48 -6.24 9.27 -7.79
C ILE A 48 -6.30 9.61 -9.29
N ARG A 49 -7.24 9.01 -10.03
CA ARG A 49 -7.44 9.25 -11.46
C ARG A 49 -8.82 9.81 -11.79
N ARG A 50 -9.81 9.52 -10.97
CA ARG A 50 -11.21 9.93 -11.11
C ARG A 50 -11.80 10.26 -9.74
N SER A 51 -12.90 11.01 -9.73
CA SER A 51 -13.57 11.45 -8.49
C SER A 51 -13.95 10.30 -7.56
N TYR A 52 -14.39 9.16 -8.09
CA TYR A 52 -14.75 8.00 -7.27
C TYR A 52 -13.54 7.26 -6.67
N ASP A 53 -12.30 7.56 -7.10
CA ASP A 53 -11.12 6.92 -6.53
C ASP A 53 -10.86 7.41 -5.10
N TYR A 54 -11.32 8.60 -4.73
CA TYR A 54 -11.23 9.13 -3.37
C TYR A 54 -11.90 8.20 -2.36
N GLU A 55 -13.19 7.88 -2.56
CA GLU A 55 -13.94 7.00 -1.66
C GLU A 55 -13.32 5.61 -1.60
N ARG A 56 -12.87 5.06 -2.73
CA ARG A 56 -12.25 3.73 -2.75
C ARG A 56 -10.92 3.71 -2.02
N LEU A 57 -10.06 4.68 -2.28
CA LEU A 57 -8.69 4.68 -1.78
C LEU A 57 -8.65 5.12 -0.31
N VAL A 58 -9.53 6.03 0.15
CA VAL A 58 -9.51 6.50 1.54
C VAL A 58 -9.74 5.36 2.54
N ASN A 59 -10.52 4.35 2.15
CA ASN A 59 -10.74 3.13 2.94
C ASN A 59 -9.46 2.29 3.15
N SER A 60 -8.42 2.51 2.34
CA SER A 60 -7.09 1.90 2.55
C SER A 60 -6.22 2.65 3.56
N ILE A 61 -6.49 3.94 3.78
CA ILE A 61 -5.81 4.76 4.81
C ILE A 61 -6.52 4.62 6.14
N VAL A 62 -7.81 4.96 6.16
CA VAL A 62 -8.67 4.85 7.34
C VAL A 62 -9.49 3.60 7.15
N GLN A 63 -9.05 2.51 7.79
CA GLN A 63 -9.69 1.20 7.69
C GLN A 63 -11.01 1.16 8.47
N GLU A 64 -11.85 0.19 8.18
CA GLU A 64 -13.08 -0.04 8.95
C GLU A 64 -12.75 -0.54 10.35
N SER A 65 -13.53 -0.09 11.34
CA SER A 65 -13.46 -0.60 12.70
C SER A 65 -14.57 -1.63 12.96
N PRO A 66 -14.27 -2.74 13.66
CA PRO A 66 -15.30 -3.68 14.11
C PRO A 66 -16.17 -3.12 15.25
N ASP A 67 -15.70 -2.08 15.95
CA ASP A 67 -16.44 -1.36 16.99
C ASP A 67 -17.19 -0.18 16.37
N MET A 68 -18.53 -0.13 16.57
CA MET A 68 -19.40 0.87 15.96
C MET A 68 -19.10 2.30 16.40
N ALA A 69 -18.76 2.51 17.67
CA ALA A 69 -18.45 3.85 18.17
C ALA A 69 -17.16 4.39 17.52
N THR A 70 -16.15 3.54 17.38
CA THR A 70 -14.90 3.87 16.68
C THR A 70 -15.10 4.05 15.18
N GLU A 71 -15.96 3.23 14.57
CA GLU A 71 -16.28 3.33 13.15
C GLU A 71 -16.97 4.65 12.78
N GLU A 72 -17.77 5.22 13.69
CA GLU A 72 -18.33 6.56 13.52
C GLU A 72 -17.22 7.62 13.33
N TRP A 73 -16.21 7.61 14.21
CA TRP A 73 -15.05 8.50 14.10
C TRP A 73 -14.23 8.25 12.84
N PHE A 74 -14.05 6.99 12.45
CA PHE A 74 -13.34 6.63 11.22
C PHE A 74 -14.11 7.07 9.97
N GLY A 75 -15.44 7.00 10.01
CA GLY A 75 -16.34 7.55 8.99
C GLY A 75 -16.15 9.06 8.82
N TYR A 76 -16.13 9.82 9.92
CA TYR A 76 -15.82 11.25 9.86
C TYR A 76 -14.41 11.52 9.32
N GLY A 77 -13.43 10.70 9.70
CA GLY A 77 -12.08 10.75 9.17
C GLY A 77 -12.06 10.61 7.64
N ARG A 78 -12.79 9.63 7.09
CA ARG A 78 -12.90 9.41 5.64
C ARG A 78 -13.58 10.58 4.92
N LEU A 79 -14.61 11.19 5.53
CA LEU A 79 -15.30 12.35 4.97
C LEU A 79 -14.38 13.58 4.84
N ILE A 80 -13.41 13.76 5.72
CA ILE A 80 -12.46 14.89 5.62
C ILE A 80 -11.52 14.76 4.42
N PHE A 81 -11.26 13.53 3.96
CA PHE A 81 -10.37 13.24 2.84
C PHE A 81 -11.06 13.25 1.46
N SER A 82 -12.39 13.27 1.41
CA SER A 82 -13.20 13.29 0.18
C SER A 82 -13.55 14.70 -0.27
#